data_AF-A0AAU4L167-F1
#
_entry.id   AF-A0AAU4L167-F1
#
_cell.length_a   1.000
_cell.length_b   1.000
_cell.length_c   1.000
_cell.angle_alpha   90.00
_cell.angle_beta   90.00
_cell.angle_gamma   90.00
#
_symmetry.space_group_name_H-M   'P 1'
#
loop_
_entity.id
_entity.type
_entity.pdbx_description
1 polymer ?
#
loop_
_entity_poly.entity_id
_entity_poly.type
_entity_poly.pdbx_seq_one_letter_code
_entity_poly.pdbx_strand_id
1 'polypeptide(L)'
;MTETPSSRRPAIAETALAALALSRCPDAAAARAARRARRWLRGASPQPAYSTAGLIETALRTLALREGEPVDLGHPLLCAPGCAALTRIVHAVAVHVDLAVVGGAPIGRLGGLLARDIAAGTPCPFTGRPGSPALLAARLLVEHPTAGRLLVREAVAHIAASRRDEARIEDEPPATALALLALSAADAGSPAWRRCRAGLLRIQLHDGSWRHRPVPVAA
;
A
#
# COMPACT_ATOMS: atom_id res chain seq x y z
N MET A 1 20.04 -0.49 31.18
CA MET A 1 19.10 0.34 30.40
C MET A 1 18.17 -0.61 29.66
N THR A 2 16.96 -0.76 30.18
CA THR A 2 15.92 -1.64 29.63
C THR A 2 15.33 -0.97 28.39
N GLU A 3 15.62 -1.53 27.21
CA GLU A 3 14.90 -1.16 25.99
C GLU A 3 13.42 -1.50 26.16
N THR A 4 12.60 -0.46 26.23
CA THR A 4 11.13 -0.60 26.17
C THR A 4 10.74 -1.30 24.87
N PRO A 5 9.92 -2.36 24.90
CA PRO A 5 9.47 -3.02 23.68
C PRO A 5 8.67 -2.04 22.81
N SER A 6 9.01 -2.05 21.53
CA SER A 6 8.58 -1.19 20.42
C SER A 6 7.06 -1.09 20.16
N SER A 7 6.28 -0.60 21.13
CA SER A 7 4.81 -0.68 21.09
C SER A 7 4.06 0.42 20.31
N ARG A 8 4.70 1.38 19.62
CA ARG A 8 3.97 2.53 19.01
C ARG A 8 4.58 3.08 17.72
N ARG A 9 4.66 2.30 16.64
CA ARG A 9 4.79 2.91 15.29
C ARG A 9 3.40 3.28 14.76
N PRO A 10 3.21 4.43 14.08
CA PRO A 10 1.88 4.87 13.68
C PRO A 10 1.28 3.93 12.63
N ALA A 11 0.04 3.54 12.87
CA ALA A 11 -0.78 2.66 12.03
C ALA A 11 -1.33 3.33 10.76
N ILE A 12 -0.91 4.56 10.44
CA ILE A 12 -1.58 5.41 9.46
C ILE A 12 -1.38 4.87 8.05
N ALA A 13 -0.15 4.50 7.67
CA ALA A 13 0.13 3.99 6.33
C ALA A 13 -0.62 2.69 6.05
N GLU A 14 -0.57 1.74 6.98
CA GLU A 14 -1.30 0.47 6.93
C GLU A 14 -2.81 0.70 6.84
N THR A 15 -3.35 1.55 7.72
CA THR A 15 -4.79 1.80 7.82
C THR A 15 -5.31 2.54 6.60
N ALA A 16 -4.56 3.50 6.06
CA ALA A 16 -4.91 4.23 4.85
C ALA A 16 -4.97 3.32 3.63
N LEU A 17 -3.92 2.50 3.41
CA LEU A 17 -3.89 1.53 2.31
C LEU A 17 -5.03 0.51 2.42
N ALA A 18 -5.25 -0.06 3.62
CA ALA A 18 -6.33 -1.02 3.84
C ALA A 18 -7.72 -0.39 3.63
N ALA A 19 -7.93 0.84 4.09
CA ALA A 19 -9.18 1.58 3.87
C ALA A 19 -9.45 1.82 2.37
N LEU A 20 -8.41 2.22 1.62
CA LEU A 20 -8.48 2.40 0.18
C LEU A 20 -8.83 1.08 -0.52
N ALA A 21 -8.11 0.00 -0.21
CA ALA A 21 -8.32 -1.30 -0.82
C ALA A 21 -9.73 -1.84 -0.58
N LEU A 22 -10.18 -1.84 0.68
CA LEU A 22 -11.52 -2.32 1.05
C LEU A 22 -12.64 -1.45 0.48
N SER A 23 -12.39 -0.16 0.22
CA SER A 23 -13.39 0.71 -0.43
C SER A 23 -13.66 0.36 -1.89
N ARG A 24 -12.80 -0.48 -2.51
CA ARG A 24 -12.98 -0.99 -3.88
C ARG A 24 -13.66 -2.35 -3.93
N CYS A 25 -13.97 -2.94 -2.79
CA CYS A 25 -14.70 -4.20 -2.74
C CYS A 25 -16.22 -3.96 -2.71
N PRO A 26 -17.01 -4.62 -3.59
CA PRO A 26 -18.46 -4.46 -3.62
C PRO A 26 -19.16 -5.32 -2.54
N ASP A 27 -18.74 -5.18 -1.28
CA ASP A 27 -19.35 -5.91 -0.17
C ASP A 27 -19.53 -5.04 1.09
N ALA A 28 -20.61 -5.33 1.83
CA ALA A 28 -21.01 -4.55 2.99
C ALA A 28 -20.01 -4.63 4.16
N ALA A 29 -19.29 -5.75 4.30
CA ALA A 29 -18.30 -5.93 5.36
C ALA A 29 -17.07 -5.05 5.11
N ALA A 30 -16.52 -5.08 3.90
CA ALA A 30 -15.45 -4.21 3.44
C ALA A 30 -15.83 -2.73 3.53
N ALA A 31 -17.05 -2.37 3.09
CA ALA A 31 -17.54 -1.01 3.22
C ALA A 31 -17.62 -0.54 4.69
N ARG A 32 -18.09 -1.40 5.61
CA ARG A 32 -18.10 -1.09 7.06
C ARG A 32 -16.68 -0.95 7.62
N ALA A 33 -15.78 -1.86 7.27
CA ALA A 33 -14.39 -1.84 7.71
C ALA A 33 -13.67 -0.57 7.22
N ALA A 34 -13.83 -0.20 5.96
CA ALA A 34 -13.28 1.04 5.38
C ALA A 34 -13.84 2.29 6.08
N ARG A 35 -15.14 2.33 6.42
CA ARG A 35 -15.72 3.46 7.17
C ARG A 35 -15.13 3.60 8.58
N ARG A 36 -14.95 2.50 9.30
CA ARG A 36 -14.29 2.51 10.62
C ARG A 36 -12.86 3.02 10.52
N ALA A 37 -12.13 2.56 9.52
CA ALA A 37 -10.77 2.99 9.22
C ALA A 37 -10.67 4.50 8.95
N ARG A 38 -11.54 5.03 8.09
CA ARG A 38 -11.60 6.47 7.80
C ARG A 38 -11.96 7.29 9.04
N ARG A 39 -12.87 6.80 9.89
CA ARG A 39 -13.18 7.46 11.16
C ARG A 39 -11.95 7.54 12.07
N TRP A 40 -11.19 6.44 12.17
CA TRP A 40 -9.94 6.41 12.93
C TRP A 40 -8.90 7.38 12.33
N LEU A 41 -8.71 7.36 11.01
CA LEU A 41 -7.75 8.23 10.29
C LEU A 41 -8.01 9.73 10.49
N ARG A 42 -9.27 10.15 10.62
CA ARG A 42 -9.60 11.56 10.90
C ARG A 42 -9.03 12.03 12.25
N GLY A 43 -9.07 11.16 13.26
CA GLY A 43 -8.50 11.45 14.59
C GLY A 43 -7.01 11.14 14.71
N ALA A 44 -6.41 10.46 13.72
CA ALA A 44 -4.99 10.13 13.74
C ALA A 44 -4.15 11.34 13.32
N SER A 45 -3.09 11.61 14.08
CA SER A 45 -2.10 12.64 13.76
C SER A 45 -0.88 11.99 13.11
N PRO A 46 -0.51 12.37 11.87
CA PRO A 46 0.74 11.94 11.26
C PRO A 46 1.96 12.31 12.10
N GLN A 47 3.07 11.61 11.87
CA GLN A 47 4.37 12.06 12.37
C GLN A 47 4.70 13.49 11.90
N PRO A 48 5.61 14.21 12.59
CA PRO A 48 6.00 15.55 12.19
C PRO A 48 6.32 15.64 10.69
N ALA A 49 5.79 16.69 10.04
CA ALA A 49 5.83 16.87 8.58
C ALA A 49 7.25 16.99 7.99
N TYR A 50 8.26 17.18 8.83
CA TYR A 50 9.67 17.23 8.43
C TYR A 50 10.37 15.87 8.35
N SER A 51 9.62 14.77 8.50
CA SER A 51 10.13 13.40 8.33
C SER A 51 9.50 12.74 7.10
N THR A 52 10.26 11.87 6.42
CA THR A 52 9.72 11.07 5.30
C THR A 52 8.48 10.29 5.72
N ALA A 53 8.49 9.70 6.92
CA ALA A 53 7.34 8.96 7.44
C ALA A 53 6.11 9.87 7.58
N GLY A 54 6.26 11.07 8.14
CA GLY A 54 5.16 12.04 8.25
C GLY A 54 4.61 12.49 6.89
N LEU A 55 5.47 12.71 5.91
CA LEU A 55 5.07 13.06 4.54
C LEU A 55 4.28 11.93 3.87
N ILE A 56 4.77 10.68 3.97
CA ILE A 56 4.08 9.50 3.41
C ILE A 56 2.76 9.23 4.13
N GLU A 57 2.72 9.32 5.46
CA GLU A 57 1.49 9.17 6.24
C GLU A 57 0.45 10.23 5.86
N THR A 58 0.89 11.47 5.66
CA THR A 58 0.02 12.58 5.22
C THR A 58 -0.55 12.32 3.82
N ALA A 59 0.30 11.91 2.87
CA ALA A 59 -0.12 11.57 1.52
C ALA A 59 -1.14 10.40 1.51
N LEU A 60 -0.84 9.32 2.22
CA LEU A 60 -1.73 8.16 2.32
C LEU A 60 -3.05 8.47 3.04
N ARG A 61 -3.00 9.28 4.12
CA ARG A 61 -4.21 9.74 4.82
C ARG A 61 -5.10 10.57 3.89
N THR A 62 -4.52 11.50 3.13
CA THR A 62 -5.23 12.31 2.13
C THR A 62 -5.92 11.42 1.10
N LEU A 63 -5.19 10.45 0.55
CA LEU A 63 -5.75 9.45 -0.37
C LEU A 63 -6.94 8.70 0.23
N ALA A 64 -6.79 8.19 1.46
CA ALA A 64 -7.81 7.36 2.11
C ALA A 64 -9.07 8.14 2.50
N LEU A 65 -8.93 9.42 2.87
CA LEU A 65 -10.05 10.29 3.24
C LEU A 65 -10.74 10.91 2.02
N ARG A 66 -10.05 11.05 0.88
CA ARG A 66 -10.54 11.70 -0.36
C ARG A 66 -11.12 13.09 -0.10
N GLU A 67 -10.42 13.91 0.67
CA GLU A 67 -10.88 15.26 1.06
C GLU A 67 -10.72 16.31 -0.06
N GLY A 68 -10.41 15.89 -1.29
CA GLY A 68 -10.33 16.77 -2.48
C GLY A 68 -8.98 17.47 -2.65
N GLU A 69 -8.13 17.47 -1.62
CA GLU A 69 -6.77 17.99 -1.68
C GLU A 69 -5.85 17.12 -2.56
N PRO A 70 -4.94 17.73 -3.34
CA PRO A 70 -3.94 16.98 -4.08
C PRO A 70 -2.94 16.30 -3.14
N VAL A 71 -2.35 15.20 -3.59
CA VAL A 71 -1.26 14.53 -2.90
C VAL A 71 0.05 15.24 -3.23
N ASP A 72 0.67 15.88 -2.25
CA ASP A 72 1.99 16.49 -2.41
C ASP A 72 3.11 15.47 -2.22
N LEU A 73 3.85 15.22 -3.31
CA LEU A 73 5.07 14.40 -3.37
C LEU A 73 6.30 15.22 -3.80
N GLY A 74 6.22 16.55 -3.74
CA GLY A 74 7.27 17.48 -4.18
C GLY A 74 8.40 17.69 -3.17
N HIS A 75 8.23 17.25 -1.93
CA HIS A 75 9.23 17.47 -0.88
C HIS A 75 10.56 16.72 -1.17
N PRO A 76 11.74 17.38 -1.09
CA PRO A 76 13.03 16.76 -1.45
C PRO A 76 13.36 15.44 -0.74
N LEU A 77 12.94 15.28 0.52
CA LEU A 77 13.11 14.03 1.29
C LEU A 77 12.45 12.82 0.62
N LEU A 78 11.39 13.01 -0.16
CA LEU A 78 10.69 11.94 -0.87
C LEU A 78 11.44 11.46 -2.12
N CYS A 79 12.43 12.22 -2.58
CA CYS A 79 13.30 11.88 -3.72
C CYS A 79 14.58 11.15 -3.29
N ALA A 80 14.87 11.06 -1.99
CA ALA A 80 16.07 10.38 -1.49
C ALA A 80 16.05 8.88 -1.86
N PRO A 81 17.22 8.25 -2.15
CA PRO A 81 17.29 6.84 -2.57
C PRO A 81 16.56 5.85 -1.66
N GLY A 82 16.57 6.09 -0.34
CA GLY A 82 15.86 5.24 0.64
C GLY A 82 14.33 5.39 0.67
N CYS A 83 13.79 6.40 -0.02
CA CYS A 83 12.36 6.74 0.01
C CYS A 83 11.71 6.71 -1.37
N ALA A 84 12.51 6.76 -2.44
CA ALA A 84 12.02 6.86 -3.82
C ALA A 84 11.04 5.74 -4.21
N ALA A 85 11.31 4.48 -3.82
CA ALA A 85 10.39 3.37 -4.11
C ALA A 85 9.04 3.54 -3.39
N LEU A 86 9.04 4.01 -2.14
CA LEU A 86 7.83 4.26 -1.37
C LEU A 86 7.01 5.39 -1.98
N THR A 87 7.68 6.49 -2.33
CA THR A 87 7.07 7.63 -3.03
C THR A 87 6.42 7.20 -4.35
N ARG A 88 7.06 6.32 -5.13
CA ARG A 88 6.49 5.78 -6.37
C ARG A 88 5.28 4.89 -6.12
N ILE A 89 5.28 4.08 -5.05
CA ILE A 89 4.09 3.30 -4.66
C ILE A 89 2.93 4.23 -4.30
N VAL A 90 3.17 5.28 -3.50
CA VAL A 90 2.14 6.26 -3.15
C VAL A 90 1.61 6.98 -4.39
N HIS A 91 2.50 7.36 -5.32
CA HIS A 91 2.11 7.96 -6.59
C HIS A 91 1.24 7.00 -7.42
N ALA A 92 1.63 5.72 -7.53
CA ALA A 92 0.84 4.71 -8.22
C ALA A 92 -0.57 4.56 -7.65
N VAL A 93 -0.70 4.58 -6.32
CA VAL A 93 -2.01 4.56 -5.63
C VAL A 93 -2.81 5.82 -5.96
N ALA A 94 -2.18 7.01 -5.93
CA ALA A 94 -2.85 8.28 -6.25
C ALA A 94 -3.39 8.32 -7.68
N VAL A 95 -2.59 7.89 -8.66
CA VAL A 95 -3.00 7.74 -10.06
C VAL A 95 -4.19 6.79 -10.16
N HIS A 96 -4.13 5.64 -9.50
CA HIS A 96 -5.19 4.64 -9.58
C HIS A 96 -6.53 5.11 -8.99
N VAL A 97 -6.51 5.93 -7.94
CA VAL A 97 -7.73 6.45 -7.32
C VAL A 97 -8.20 7.79 -7.88
N ASP A 98 -7.55 8.25 -8.96
CA ASP A 98 -7.85 9.49 -9.68
C ASP A 98 -7.79 10.72 -8.76
N LEU A 99 -6.70 10.84 -8.01
CA LEU A 99 -6.42 12.02 -7.18
C LEU A 99 -5.22 12.76 -7.76
N ALA A 100 -5.33 14.08 -7.86
CA ALA A 100 -4.26 14.94 -8.36
C ALA A 100 -2.99 14.80 -7.50
N VAL A 101 -1.83 14.82 -8.15
CA VAL A 101 -0.51 14.72 -7.51
C VAL A 101 0.29 15.97 -7.85
N VAL A 102 0.88 16.59 -6.84
CA VAL A 102 1.86 17.67 -7.00
C VAL A 102 3.25 17.08 -6.81
N GLY A 103 4.16 17.32 -7.75
CA GLY A 103 5.51 16.74 -7.73
C GLY A 103 5.54 15.25 -8.09
N GLY A 104 6.62 14.57 -7.70
CA GLY A 104 6.88 13.17 -8.06
C GLY A 104 7.34 12.96 -9.51
N ALA A 105 7.48 11.68 -9.90
CA ALA A 105 7.90 11.32 -11.25
C ALA A 105 6.75 11.52 -12.27
N PRO A 106 7.01 11.94 -13.52
CA PRO A 106 5.98 12.00 -14.55
C PRO A 106 5.25 10.66 -14.72
N ILE A 107 3.93 10.68 -14.85
CA ILE A 107 3.09 9.47 -14.93
C ILE A 107 3.56 8.49 -16.03
N GLY A 108 3.93 9.01 -17.20
CA GLY A 108 4.44 8.21 -18.33
C GLY A 108 5.79 7.53 -18.07
N ARG A 109 6.51 7.91 -17.00
CA ARG A 109 7.76 7.28 -16.56
C ARG A 109 7.59 6.39 -15.33
N LEU A 110 6.46 6.49 -14.63
CA LEU A 110 6.26 5.85 -13.33
C LEU A 110 6.29 4.31 -13.42
N GLY A 111 5.64 3.72 -14.43
CA GLY A 111 5.69 2.27 -14.68
C GLY A 111 7.11 1.76 -14.92
N GLY A 112 7.88 2.47 -15.78
CA GLY A 112 9.27 2.14 -16.06
C GLY A 112 10.20 2.26 -14.85
N LEU A 113 9.96 3.23 -13.95
CA LEU A 113 10.71 3.35 -12.70
C LEU A 113 10.40 2.19 -11.73
N LEU A 114 9.12 1.81 -11.59
CA LEU A 114 8.73 0.66 -10.78
C LEU A 114 9.29 -0.65 -11.35
N ALA A 115 9.31 -0.81 -12.68
CA ALA A 115 9.93 -1.95 -13.34
C ALA A 115 11.44 -2.04 -13.04
N ARG A 116 12.15 -0.91 -13.01
CA ARG A 116 13.56 -0.85 -12.61
C ARG A 116 13.76 -1.25 -11.16
N ASP A 117 12.90 -0.78 -10.25
CA ASP A 117 13.00 -1.15 -8.82
C ASP A 117 12.83 -2.65 -8.63
N ILE A 118 11.88 -3.27 -9.35
CA ILE A 118 11.65 -4.72 -9.35
C ILE A 118 12.88 -5.46 -9.89
N ALA A 119 13.41 -5.03 -11.04
CA ALA A 119 14.58 -5.68 -11.66
C ALA A 119 15.85 -5.57 -10.82
N ALA A 120 16.02 -4.46 -10.10
CA ALA A 120 17.14 -4.23 -9.19
C ALA A 120 17.01 -5.00 -7.86
N GLY A 121 15.91 -5.71 -7.63
CA GLY A 121 15.67 -6.40 -6.36
C GLY A 121 15.46 -5.44 -5.18
N THR A 122 14.95 -4.23 -5.44
CA THR A 122 14.75 -3.21 -4.41
C THR A 122 13.84 -3.76 -3.30
N PRO A 123 14.26 -3.71 -2.03
CA PRO A 123 13.39 -4.11 -0.92
C PRO A 123 12.11 -3.28 -0.89
N CYS A 124 10.97 -3.92 -0.68
CA CYS A 124 9.73 -3.18 -0.50
C CYS A 124 9.81 -2.34 0.78
N PRO A 125 9.53 -1.03 0.72
CA PRO A 125 9.65 -0.14 1.88
C PRO A 125 8.72 -0.51 3.05
N PHE A 126 7.63 -1.21 2.78
CA PHE A 126 6.69 -1.65 3.82
C PHE A 126 7.11 -2.94 4.51
N THR A 127 7.85 -3.81 3.82
CA THR A 127 8.13 -5.18 4.29
C THR A 127 9.63 -5.43 4.51
N GLY A 128 10.49 -4.57 3.97
CA GLY A 128 11.94 -4.75 3.93
C GLY A 128 12.40 -5.91 3.03
N ARG A 129 11.50 -6.54 2.25
CA ARG A 129 11.80 -7.76 1.49
C ARG A 129 11.96 -7.48 -0.01
N PRO A 130 13.03 -7.99 -0.65
CA PRO A 130 13.17 -7.94 -2.11
C PRO A 130 12.11 -8.82 -2.78
N GLY A 131 11.69 -8.45 -3.99
CA GLY A 131 10.69 -9.21 -4.75
C GLY A 131 9.27 -9.20 -4.13
N SER A 132 8.98 -8.24 -3.24
CA SER A 132 7.66 -8.13 -2.63
C SER A 132 6.57 -7.89 -3.67
N PRO A 133 5.40 -8.55 -3.54
CA PRO A 133 4.25 -8.33 -4.42
C PRO A 133 3.73 -6.88 -4.37
N ALA A 134 4.11 -6.07 -3.38
CA ALA A 134 3.72 -4.66 -3.26
C ALA A 134 4.24 -3.79 -4.42
N LEU A 135 5.49 -3.97 -4.85
CA LEU A 135 6.06 -3.21 -5.98
C LEU A 135 5.40 -3.62 -7.31
N LEU A 136 5.16 -4.92 -7.47
CA LEU A 136 4.44 -5.44 -8.63
C LEU A 136 2.99 -4.95 -8.68
N ALA A 137 2.31 -4.94 -7.54
CA ALA A 137 0.98 -4.37 -7.41
C ALA A 137 0.97 -2.89 -7.78
N ALA A 138 1.91 -2.09 -7.26
CA ALA A 138 2.03 -0.68 -7.62
C ALA A 138 2.27 -0.47 -9.13
N ARG A 139 3.13 -1.29 -9.76
CA ARG A 139 3.35 -1.25 -11.20
C ARG A 139 2.06 -1.56 -11.97
N LEU A 140 1.34 -2.60 -11.55
CA LEU A 140 0.06 -2.98 -12.15
C LEU A 140 -0.98 -1.86 -12.03
N LEU A 141 -1.05 -1.16 -10.90
CA LEU A 141 -1.97 -0.02 -10.71
C LEU A 141 -1.76 1.11 -11.73
N VAL A 142 -0.51 1.33 -12.19
CA VAL A 142 -0.16 2.36 -13.17
C VAL A 142 -0.33 1.86 -14.59
N GLU A 143 0.11 0.63 -14.87
CA GLU A 143 0.18 0.11 -16.24
C GLU A 143 -1.14 -0.50 -16.70
N HIS A 144 -2.01 -0.97 -15.80
CA HIS A 144 -3.26 -1.66 -16.14
C HIS A 144 -4.12 -0.97 -17.21
N PRO A 145 -4.34 0.36 -17.21
CA PRO A 145 -5.13 1.03 -18.25
C PRO A 145 -4.57 0.88 -19.67
N THR A 146 -3.25 0.67 -19.80
CA THR A 146 -2.53 0.62 -21.09
C THR A 146 -1.84 -0.73 -21.34
N ALA A 147 -1.83 -1.62 -20.36
CA ALA A 147 -1.11 -2.89 -20.42
C ALA A 147 -1.87 -3.92 -21.26
N GLY A 148 -1.11 -4.74 -21.98
CA GLY A 148 -1.65 -5.93 -22.63
C GLY A 148 -2.15 -6.96 -21.61
N ARG A 149 -3.15 -7.75 -22.00
CA ARG A 149 -3.75 -8.80 -21.16
C ARG A 149 -2.74 -9.79 -20.57
N LEU A 150 -1.62 -10.04 -21.25
CA LEU A 150 -0.58 -10.97 -20.79
C LEU A 150 0.17 -10.44 -19.56
N LEU A 151 0.64 -9.19 -19.58
CA LEU A 151 1.34 -8.56 -18.46
C LEU A 151 0.47 -8.49 -17.21
N VAL A 152 -0.83 -8.18 -17.40
CA VAL A 152 -1.81 -8.19 -16.31
C VAL A 152 -1.95 -9.59 -15.71
N ARG A 153 -2.06 -10.64 -16.54
CA ARG A 153 -2.17 -12.03 -16.08
C ARG A 153 -0.92 -12.49 -15.33
N GLU A 154 0.28 -12.16 -15.81
CA GLU A 154 1.53 -12.52 -15.14
C GLU A 154 1.63 -11.86 -13.77
N ALA A 155 1.31 -10.57 -13.67
CA ALA A 155 1.31 -9.85 -12.41
C ALA A 155 0.29 -10.42 -11.41
N VAL A 156 -0.93 -10.71 -11.87
CA VAL A 156 -1.97 -11.37 -11.07
C VAL A 156 -1.54 -12.75 -10.62
N ALA A 157 -0.96 -13.56 -11.50
CA ALA A 157 -0.48 -14.90 -11.17
C ALA A 157 0.62 -14.85 -10.10
N HIS A 158 1.54 -13.90 -10.21
CA HIS A 158 2.62 -13.71 -9.24
C HIS A 158 2.08 -13.29 -7.86
N ILE A 159 1.13 -12.33 -7.81
CA ILE A 159 0.44 -11.95 -6.57
C ILE A 159 -0.33 -13.14 -5.99
N ALA A 160 -1.00 -13.94 -6.82
CA ALA A 160 -1.75 -15.09 -6.37
C ALA A 160 -0.85 -16.19 -5.78
N ALA A 161 0.34 -16.36 -6.36
CA ALA A 161 1.37 -17.33 -5.99
C ALA A 161 2.26 -16.90 -4.82
N SER A 162 2.15 -15.67 -4.32
CA SER A 162 2.89 -15.20 -3.14
C SER A 162 2.34 -15.86 -1.86
N ARG A 163 2.63 -17.14 -1.70
CA ARG A 163 2.58 -17.92 -0.48
C ARG A 163 4.01 -18.41 -0.25
N ARG A 164 4.85 -17.59 0.36
CA ARG A 164 6.18 -18.07 0.78
C ARG A 164 6.27 -18.10 2.29
N ASP A 165 6.99 -19.12 2.74
CA ASP A 165 6.92 -19.75 4.04
C ASP A 165 7.04 -18.78 5.22
N GLU A 166 6.34 -19.13 6.30
CA GLU A 166 6.27 -18.48 7.62
C GLU A 166 5.51 -17.15 7.76
N ALA A 167 5.49 -16.27 6.76
CA ALA A 167 4.72 -15.01 6.83
C ALA A 167 3.78 -14.88 5.62
N ARG A 168 2.49 -15.11 5.84
CA ARG A 168 1.49 -14.95 4.77
C ARG A 168 1.40 -13.46 4.43
N ILE A 169 1.25 -13.13 3.13
CA ILE A 169 1.00 -11.74 2.70
C ILE A 169 -0.16 -11.14 3.50
N GLU A 170 -1.17 -11.96 3.83
CA GLU A 170 -2.37 -11.63 4.58
C GLU A 170 -2.11 -11.13 6.02
N ASP A 171 -0.89 -11.30 6.54
CA ASP A 171 -0.45 -10.80 7.84
C ASP A 171 0.39 -9.50 7.72
N GLU A 172 0.62 -9.03 6.48
CA GLU A 172 1.27 -7.77 6.14
C GLU A 172 0.23 -6.79 5.53
N PRO A 173 -0.39 -5.91 6.33
CA PRO A 173 -1.48 -5.07 5.86
C PRO A 173 -1.15 -4.23 4.62
N PRO A 174 0.01 -3.54 4.52
CA PRO A 174 0.34 -2.74 3.34
C PRO A 174 0.44 -3.58 2.06
N ALA A 175 1.14 -4.72 2.11
CA ALA A 175 1.32 -5.58 0.96
C ALA A 175 0.00 -6.21 0.53
N THR A 176 -0.82 -6.67 1.49
CA THR A 176 -2.16 -7.19 1.18
C THR A 176 -3.07 -6.12 0.60
N ALA A 177 -3.03 -4.89 1.13
CA ALA A 177 -3.85 -3.79 0.63
C ALA A 177 -3.48 -3.39 -0.80
N LEU A 178 -2.19 -3.29 -1.11
CA LEU A 178 -1.71 -3.02 -2.47
C LEU A 178 -2.10 -4.15 -3.43
N ALA A 179 -1.90 -5.41 -3.03
CA ALA A 179 -2.34 -6.56 -3.79
C ALA A 179 -3.86 -6.55 -4.05
N LEU A 180 -4.66 -6.26 -3.02
CA LEU A 180 -6.12 -6.18 -3.14
C LEU A 180 -6.56 -5.02 -4.05
N LEU A 181 -5.91 -3.86 -3.99
CA LEU A 181 -6.16 -2.75 -4.91
C LEU A 181 -5.89 -3.17 -6.36
N ALA A 182 -4.72 -3.75 -6.61
CA ALA A 182 -4.31 -4.17 -7.95
C ALA A 182 -5.23 -5.28 -8.51
N LEU A 183 -5.60 -6.25 -7.68
CA LEU A 183 -6.57 -7.29 -8.04
C LEU A 183 -7.98 -6.73 -8.23
N SER A 184 -8.39 -5.71 -7.48
CA SER A 184 -9.70 -5.07 -7.69
C SER A 184 -9.76 -4.36 -9.05
N ALA A 185 -8.63 -3.87 -9.56
CA ALA A 185 -8.52 -3.28 -10.88
C ALA A 185 -8.51 -4.32 -12.01
N ALA A 186 -7.79 -5.43 -11.80
CA ALA A 186 -7.42 -6.37 -12.87
C ALA A 186 -8.20 -7.70 -12.89
N ASP A 187 -8.62 -8.20 -11.73
CA ASP A 187 -9.16 -9.56 -11.58
C ASP A 187 -10.07 -9.67 -10.33
N ALA A 188 -11.05 -8.77 -10.27
CA ALA A 188 -11.96 -8.68 -9.14
C ALA A 188 -12.78 -9.97 -8.98
N GLY A 189 -12.89 -10.46 -7.74
CA GLY A 189 -13.62 -11.68 -7.43
C GLY A 189 -12.80 -12.96 -7.55
N SER A 190 -11.55 -12.93 -8.02
CA SER A 190 -10.69 -14.11 -8.06
C SER A 190 -10.40 -14.71 -6.67
N PRO A 191 -9.91 -15.96 -6.58
CA PRO A 191 -9.52 -16.55 -5.30
C PRO A 191 -8.48 -15.72 -4.54
N ALA A 192 -7.50 -15.13 -5.25
CA ALA A 192 -6.49 -14.26 -4.64
C ALA A 192 -7.14 -12.98 -4.09
N TRP A 193 -8.02 -12.35 -4.87
CA TRP A 193 -8.77 -11.17 -4.44
C TRP A 193 -9.59 -11.45 -3.17
N ARG A 194 -10.33 -12.57 -3.15
CA ARG A 194 -11.14 -12.98 -1.98
C ARG A 194 -10.27 -13.23 -0.75
N ARG A 195 -9.11 -13.85 -0.91
CA ARG A 195 -8.15 -14.09 0.17
C ARG A 195 -7.59 -12.79 0.75
N CYS A 196 -7.08 -11.89 -0.09
CA CYS A 196 -6.53 -10.62 0.38
C CYS A 196 -7.60 -9.80 1.12
N ARG A 197 -8.83 -9.74 0.59
CA ARG A 197 -9.96 -9.10 1.26
C ARG A 197 -10.26 -9.74 2.62
N ALA A 198 -10.40 -11.06 2.67
CA ALA A 198 -10.69 -11.78 3.92
C ALA A 198 -9.56 -11.60 4.95
N GLY A 199 -8.30 -11.59 4.49
CA GLY A 199 -7.11 -11.31 5.29
C GLY A 199 -7.21 -9.96 5.98
N LEU A 200 -7.40 -8.88 5.22
CA LEU A 200 -7.53 -7.53 5.79
C LEU A 200 -8.69 -7.41 6.78
N LEU A 201 -9.86 -7.98 6.46
CA LEU A 201 -11.01 -7.96 7.35
C LEU A 201 -10.72 -8.67 8.68
N ARG A 202 -10.04 -9.83 8.61
CA ARG A 202 -9.70 -10.65 9.79
C ARG A 202 -8.76 -9.92 10.75
N ILE A 203 -7.81 -9.14 10.23
CA ILE A 203 -6.75 -8.52 11.03
C ILE A 203 -7.06 -7.06 11.42
N GLN A 204 -8.24 -6.53 11.06
CA GLN A 204 -8.63 -5.18 11.49
C GLN A 204 -8.82 -5.15 13.01
N LEU A 205 -8.23 -4.15 13.67
CA LEU A 205 -8.38 -3.95 15.11
C LEU A 205 -9.77 -3.41 15.48
N HIS A 206 -10.11 -3.47 16.77
CA HIS A 206 -11.39 -3.00 17.30
C HIS A 206 -11.60 -1.48 17.12
N ASP A 207 -10.52 -0.69 17.11
CA ASP A 207 -10.53 0.75 16.85
C ASP A 207 -10.69 1.10 15.36
N GLY A 208 -10.60 0.10 14.47
CA GLY A 208 -10.71 0.25 13.02
C GLY A 208 -9.36 0.38 12.30
N SER A 209 -8.24 0.37 13.02
CA SER A 209 -6.90 0.48 12.46
C SER A 209 -6.32 -0.89 12.04
N TRP A 210 -5.23 -0.85 11.26
CA TRP A 210 -4.34 -1.98 11.02
C TRP A 210 -2.97 -1.67 11.59
N ARG A 211 -2.24 -2.70 12.05
CA ARG A 211 -0.87 -2.54 12.53
C ARG A 211 -0.01 -3.62 11.92
N HIS A 212 1.08 -3.25 11.27
CA HIS A 212 2.10 -4.21 10.92
C HIS A 212 2.85 -4.59 12.21
N ARG A 213 2.78 -5.87 12.62
CA ARG A 213 3.70 -6.40 13.61
C ARG A 213 4.94 -6.84 12.83
N PRO A 214 6.14 -6.31 13.10
CA PRO A 214 7.36 -6.93 12.63
C PRO A 214 7.35 -8.38 13.13
N VAL A 215 7.45 -9.34 12.22
CA VAL A 215 7.74 -10.73 12.63
C VAL A 215 9.16 -10.69 13.22
N PRO A 216 9.36 -11.10 14.49
CA PRO A 216 10.71 -11.17 15.03
C PRO A 216 11.52 -12.14 14.16
N VAL A 217 12.59 -11.64 13.55
CA VAL A 217 13.58 -12.51 12.89
C VAL A 217 14.24 -13.29 14.02
N ALA A 218 14.09 -14.61 14.02
CA ALA A 218 14.85 -15.46 14.93
C ALA A 218 16.34 -15.18 14.71
N ALA A 219 17.05 -14.85 15.78
CA ALA A 219 18.48 -14.59 15.78
C ALA A 219 19.29 -15.86 15.49
#